data_AF-A0A2Z6SBB1-F1
#
_entry.id   AF-A0A2Z6SBB1-F1
#
_cell.length_a   1.000
_cell.length_b   1.000
_cell.length_c   1.000
_cell.angle_alpha   90.00
_cell.angle_beta   90.00
_cell.angle_gamma   90.00
#
_symmetry.space_group_name_H-M   'P 1'
#
loop_
_entity.id
_entity.type
_entity.pdbx_description
1 polymer ?
#
loop_
_entity_poly.entity_id
_entity_poly.type
_entity_poly.pdbx_seq_one_letter_code
_entity_poly.pdbx_strand_id
1 'polypeptide(L)'
;MADIDNFEYKLENIESKNTKSRKELDKKYREQESILNDMWKGLSNKDWDQSLKYFGTLVDNSGHILEIVKGQNEIVQDNISITRDVLKLLRNSRRNTELLRYSDWITDLIQEINNKLDNIEDVNSHVVWNKIAHEVSITLDEFELLMALKWKSNDEFHIKESQTEAEALETLKPESFSELQCFVEPLRKAINAVKFGEIISCLYIFLPIRAF
;
A
#
# COMPACT_ATOMS: atom_id res chain seq x y z
N MET A 1 1.64 5.80 -19.36
CA MET A 1 2.65 5.07 -20.17
C MET A 1 4.01 5.72 -19.99
N ALA A 2 4.19 7.01 -20.35
CA ALA A 2 5.45 7.74 -20.18
C ALA A 2 6.08 7.69 -18.77
N ASP A 3 5.27 7.70 -17.70
CA ASP A 3 5.81 7.60 -16.33
C ASP A 3 6.32 6.20 -16.00
N ILE A 4 5.67 5.14 -16.51
CA ILE A 4 6.07 3.75 -16.25
C ILE A 4 7.39 3.44 -16.94
N ASP A 5 7.51 3.81 -18.22
CA ASP A 5 8.72 3.61 -19.02
C ASP A 5 9.94 4.32 -18.38
N ASN A 6 9.71 5.48 -17.75
CA ASN A 6 10.74 6.21 -17.01
C ASN A 6 11.17 5.49 -15.71
N PHE A 7 10.25 4.83 -14.99
CA PHE A 7 10.64 4.02 -13.82
C PHE A 7 11.39 2.76 -14.23
N GLU A 8 10.93 2.08 -15.28
CA GLU A 8 11.61 0.91 -15.83
C GLU A 8 13.05 1.26 -16.20
N TYR A 9 13.26 2.34 -16.95
CA TYR A 9 14.60 2.82 -17.29
C TYR A 9 15.47 3.12 -16.06
N LYS A 10 14.91 3.79 -15.04
CA LYS A 10 15.67 4.10 -13.82
C LYS A 10 16.01 2.83 -13.02
N LEU A 11 15.10 1.85 -12.97
CA LEU A 11 15.33 0.55 -12.33
C LEU A 11 16.44 -0.22 -13.05
N GLU A 12 16.39 -0.33 -14.38
CA GLU A 12 17.43 -0.96 -15.19
C GLU A 12 18.81 -0.31 -14.94
N ASN A 13 18.86 1.01 -14.82
CA ASN A 13 20.10 1.71 -14.51
C ASN A 13 20.63 1.38 -13.10
N ILE A 14 19.76 1.30 -12.08
CA ILE A 14 20.14 0.86 -10.73
C ILE A 14 20.64 -0.58 -10.74
N GLU A 15 19.94 -1.49 -11.42
CA GLU A 15 20.33 -2.90 -11.52
C GLU A 15 21.70 -3.06 -12.19
N SER A 16 21.93 -2.31 -13.27
CA SER A 16 23.23 -2.28 -13.97
C SER A 16 24.35 -1.78 -13.05
N LYS A 17 24.14 -0.63 -12.36
CA LYS A 17 25.10 -0.09 -11.38
C LYS A 17 25.39 -1.08 -10.25
N ASN A 18 24.35 -1.69 -9.68
CA ASN A 18 24.47 -2.65 -8.58
C ASN A 18 25.24 -3.91 -9.02
N THR A 19 24.93 -4.42 -10.22
CA THR A 19 25.64 -5.56 -10.81
C THR A 19 27.12 -5.27 -11.01
N LYS A 20 27.46 -4.07 -11.52
CA LYS A 20 28.84 -3.64 -11.69
C LYS A 20 29.57 -3.50 -10.35
N SER A 21 28.96 -2.81 -9.39
CA SER A 21 29.52 -2.60 -8.05
C SER A 21 29.80 -3.92 -7.34
N ARG A 22 28.85 -4.87 -7.39
CA ARG A 22 29.02 -6.21 -6.81
C ARG A 22 30.20 -6.95 -7.43
N LYS A 23 30.34 -6.95 -8.77
CA LYS A 23 31.46 -7.61 -9.46
C LYS A 23 32.82 -7.01 -9.06
N GLU A 24 32.91 -5.68 -8.97
CA GLU A 24 34.12 -4.99 -8.51
C GLU A 24 34.44 -5.34 -7.05
N LEU A 25 33.43 -5.37 -6.18
CA LEU A 25 33.61 -5.75 -4.78
C LEU A 25 34.11 -7.20 -4.64
N ASP A 26 33.50 -8.14 -5.35
CA ASP A 26 33.89 -9.56 -5.35
C ASP A 26 35.35 -9.73 -5.82
N LYS A 27 35.75 -8.96 -6.84
CA LYS A 27 37.14 -8.95 -7.32
C LYS A 27 38.08 -8.44 -6.23
N LYS A 28 37.74 -7.31 -5.60
CA LYS A 28 38.55 -6.69 -4.55
C LYS A 28 38.69 -7.55 -3.29
N TYR A 29 37.65 -8.31 -2.93
CA TYR A 29 37.74 -9.30 -1.85
C TYR A 29 38.71 -10.43 -2.18
N ARG A 30 38.69 -10.98 -3.39
CA ARG A 30 39.66 -12.02 -3.79
C ARG A 30 41.09 -11.49 -3.82
N GLU A 31 41.29 -10.25 -4.29
CA GLU A 31 42.58 -9.57 -4.22
C GLU A 31 43.05 -9.43 -2.76
N GLN A 32 42.15 -9.05 -1.84
CA GLN A 32 42.45 -8.96 -0.41
C GLN A 32 42.91 -10.30 0.17
N GLU A 33 42.22 -11.40 -0.13
CA GLU A 33 42.60 -12.75 0.31
C GLU A 33 43.98 -13.15 -0.22
N SER A 34 44.28 -12.86 -1.49
CA SER A 34 45.59 -13.12 -2.07
C SER A 34 46.69 -12.32 -1.38
N ILE A 35 46.47 -11.03 -1.13
CA ILE A 35 47.44 -10.16 -0.43
C ILE A 35 47.71 -10.69 0.98
N LEU A 36 46.68 -11.08 1.72
CA LEU A 36 46.82 -11.65 3.06
C LEU A 36 47.63 -12.95 3.06
N ASN A 37 47.37 -13.84 2.10
CA ASN A 37 48.12 -15.09 1.97
C ASN A 37 49.60 -14.85 1.66
N ASP A 38 49.92 -13.91 0.77
CA ASP A 38 51.30 -13.61 0.42
C ASP A 38 52.03 -12.85 1.54
N MET A 39 51.34 -11.96 2.25
CA MET A 39 51.85 -11.34 3.47
C MET A 39 52.20 -12.40 4.53
N TRP A 40 51.32 -13.39 4.73
CA TRP A 40 51.56 -14.47 5.67
C TRP A 40 52.77 -15.34 5.32
N LYS A 41 52.99 -15.62 4.03
CA LYS A 41 54.20 -16.31 3.55
C LYS A 41 55.46 -15.49 3.85
N GLY A 42 55.44 -14.19 3.59
CA GLY A 42 56.54 -13.27 3.91
C GLY A 42 56.90 -13.32 5.40
N LEU A 43 55.90 -13.21 6.27
CA LEU A 43 56.07 -13.30 7.72
C LEU A 43 56.65 -14.65 8.16
N SER A 44 56.13 -15.75 7.59
CA SER A 44 56.59 -17.11 7.89
C SER A 44 58.05 -17.32 7.50
N ASN A 45 58.46 -16.73 6.37
CA ASN A 45 59.83 -16.79 5.86
C ASN A 45 60.76 -15.73 6.49
N LYS A 46 60.25 -14.89 7.40
CA LYS A 46 60.97 -13.75 8.01
C LYS A 46 61.45 -12.72 6.98
N ASP A 47 60.77 -12.62 5.84
CA ASP A 47 60.99 -11.57 4.84
C ASP A 47 60.11 -10.36 5.20
N TRP A 48 60.70 -9.48 6.01
CA TRP A 48 60.01 -8.30 6.53
C TRP A 48 59.76 -7.23 5.46
N ASP A 49 60.68 -7.08 4.49
CA ASP A 49 60.54 -6.10 3.41
C ASP A 49 59.38 -6.49 2.50
N GLN A 50 59.27 -7.78 2.16
CA GLN A 50 58.12 -8.30 1.42
C GLN A 50 56.82 -8.13 2.21
N SER A 51 56.83 -8.43 3.50
CA SER A 51 55.65 -8.27 4.37
C SER A 51 55.19 -6.82 4.45
N LEU A 52 56.13 -5.87 4.57
CA LEU A 52 55.84 -4.44 4.62
C LEU A 52 55.24 -3.94 3.30
N LYS A 53 55.74 -4.41 2.15
CA LYS A 53 55.17 -4.11 0.84
C LYS A 53 53.72 -4.57 0.74
N TYR A 54 53.41 -5.80 1.15
CA TYR A 54 52.05 -6.32 1.12
C TYR A 54 51.11 -5.60 2.09
N PHE A 55 51.62 -5.12 3.23
CA PHE A 55 50.83 -4.27 4.12
C PHE A 55 50.38 -2.97 3.44
N GLY A 56 51.27 -2.31 2.69
CA GLY A 56 50.90 -1.15 1.87
C GLY A 56 49.81 -1.47 0.86
N THR A 57 49.97 -2.56 0.10
CA THR A 57 48.95 -3.02 -0.87
C THR A 57 47.61 -3.37 -0.20
N LEU A 58 47.66 -3.94 1.02
CA LEU A 58 46.47 -4.25 1.81
C LEU A 58 45.70 -2.99 2.18
N VAL A 59 46.40 -1.94 2.63
CA VAL A 59 45.80 -0.65 2.98
C VAL A 59 45.14 -0.03 1.75
N ASP A 60 45.84 0.00 0.62
CA ASP A 60 45.31 0.55 -0.64
C ASP A 60 44.06 -0.19 -1.10
N ASN A 61 44.10 -1.53 -1.09
CA ASN A 61 42.95 -2.35 -1.49
C ASN A 61 41.76 -2.20 -0.54
N SER A 62 42.02 -2.09 0.76
CA SER A 62 40.99 -1.82 1.78
C SER A 62 40.34 -0.45 1.58
N GLY A 63 41.12 0.56 1.18
CA GLY A 63 40.61 1.87 0.79
C GLY A 63 39.63 1.79 -0.37
N HIS A 64 39.98 1.05 -1.42
CA HIS A 64 39.08 0.83 -2.56
C HIS A 64 37.80 0.07 -2.19
N ILE A 65 37.91 -0.97 -1.34
CA ILE A 65 36.72 -1.68 -0.82
C ILE A 65 35.80 -0.71 -0.09
N LEU A 66 36.35 0.16 0.75
CA LEU A 66 35.58 1.17 1.47
C LEU A 66 34.86 2.14 0.53
N GLU A 67 35.51 2.59 -0.54
CA GLU A 67 34.89 3.44 -1.57
C GLU A 67 33.73 2.73 -2.28
N ILE A 68 33.90 1.46 -2.66
CA ILE A 68 32.85 0.67 -3.30
C ILE A 68 31.64 0.51 -2.36
N VAL A 69 31.88 0.20 -1.08
CA VAL A 69 30.81 0.06 -0.07
C VAL A 69 30.09 1.40 0.17
N LYS A 70 30.81 2.53 0.18
CA LYS A 70 30.17 3.86 0.22
C LYS A 70 29.30 4.11 -1.00
N GLY A 71 29.76 3.73 -2.20
CA GLY A 71 28.96 3.82 -3.43
C GLY A 71 27.72 2.93 -3.41
N GLN A 72 27.75 1.78 -2.73
CA GLN A 72 26.55 0.95 -2.55
C GLN A 72 25.46 1.67 -1.72
N ASN A 73 25.84 2.51 -0.77
CA ASN A 73 24.87 3.32 -0.03
C ASN A 73 24.12 4.28 -0.96
N GLU A 74 24.80 4.88 -1.95
CA GLU A 74 24.15 5.74 -2.96
C GLU A 74 23.14 4.94 -3.80
N ILE A 75 23.51 3.73 -4.25
CA ILE A 75 22.60 2.82 -4.98
C ILE A 75 21.36 2.49 -4.14
N VAL A 76 21.53 2.24 -2.83
CA VAL A 76 20.42 1.98 -1.92
C VAL A 76 19.52 3.21 -1.77
N GLN A 77 20.10 4.41 -1.64
CA GLN A 77 19.30 5.65 -1.57
C GLN A 77 18.52 5.90 -2.86
N ASP A 78 19.15 5.69 -4.03
CA ASP A 78 18.49 5.80 -5.33
C ASP A 78 17.30 4.82 -5.41
N ASN A 79 17.48 3.58 -4.97
CA ASN A 79 16.41 2.56 -4.99
C ASN A 79 15.25 2.92 -4.06
N ILE A 80 15.55 3.38 -2.84
CA ILE A 80 14.54 3.85 -1.88
C ILE A 80 13.77 5.05 -2.48
N SER A 81 14.47 5.96 -3.15
CA SER A 81 13.86 7.12 -3.80
C SER A 81 12.86 6.70 -4.88
N ILE A 82 13.26 5.81 -5.79
CA ILE A 82 12.38 5.26 -6.82
C ILE A 82 11.17 4.55 -6.21
N THR A 83 11.40 3.72 -5.19
CA THR A 83 10.32 2.99 -4.49
C THR A 83 9.29 3.98 -3.93
N ARG A 84 9.74 5.07 -3.31
CA ARG A 84 8.84 6.12 -2.79
C ARG A 84 8.06 6.80 -3.91
N ASP A 85 8.69 7.08 -5.04
CA ASP A 85 8.02 7.73 -6.18
C ASP A 85 6.97 6.81 -6.81
N VAL A 86 7.27 5.51 -6.97
CA VAL A 86 6.31 4.49 -7.41
C VAL A 86 5.15 4.38 -6.43
N LEU A 87 5.43 4.32 -5.12
CA LEU A 87 4.37 4.27 -4.10
C LEU A 87 3.48 5.52 -4.12
N LYS A 88 4.06 6.71 -4.31
CA LYS A 88 3.27 7.95 -4.47
C LYS A 88 2.38 7.88 -5.70
N LEU A 89 2.87 7.38 -6.82
CA LEU A 89 2.07 7.23 -8.04
C LEU A 89 0.97 6.20 -7.88
N LEU A 90 1.25 5.07 -7.24
CA LEU A 90 0.23 4.09 -6.90
C LEU A 90 -0.83 4.71 -6.00
N ARG A 91 -0.43 5.43 -4.95
CA ARG A 91 -1.36 6.12 -4.04
C ARG A 91 -2.19 7.19 -4.75
N ASN A 92 -1.57 7.97 -5.64
CA ASN A 92 -2.23 9.04 -6.39
C ASN A 92 -2.90 8.54 -7.66
N SER A 93 -2.83 7.24 -7.96
CA SER A 93 -3.53 6.69 -9.11
C SER A 93 -5.02 6.84 -8.86
N ARG A 94 -5.72 7.38 -9.87
CA ARG A 94 -7.16 7.66 -9.79
C ARG A 94 -7.95 6.48 -9.23
N ARG A 95 -7.64 5.26 -9.68
CA ARG A 95 -8.27 4.01 -9.22
C ARG A 95 -8.09 3.79 -7.72
N ASN A 96 -6.88 3.92 -7.19
CA ASN A 96 -6.65 3.72 -5.75
C ASN A 96 -7.31 4.82 -4.94
N THR A 97 -7.23 6.08 -5.36
CA THR A 97 -7.91 7.19 -4.68
C THR A 97 -9.43 6.99 -4.65
N GLU A 98 -10.04 6.54 -5.75
CA GLU A 98 -11.47 6.23 -5.83
C GLU A 98 -11.83 5.04 -4.94
N LEU A 99 -11.11 3.92 -5.02
CA LEU A 99 -11.34 2.74 -4.16
C LEU A 99 -11.27 3.08 -2.68
N LEU A 100 -10.24 3.82 -2.27
CA LEU A 100 -10.01 4.21 -0.88
C LEU A 100 -11.09 5.17 -0.38
N ARG A 101 -11.47 6.18 -1.18
CA ARG A 101 -12.52 7.15 -0.81
C ARG A 101 -13.87 6.49 -0.57
N TYR A 102 -14.27 5.56 -1.43
CA TYR A 102 -15.57 4.88 -1.30
C TYR A 102 -15.56 3.74 -0.27
N SER A 103 -14.38 3.21 0.06
CA SER A 103 -14.22 2.24 1.16
C SER A 103 -14.59 2.82 2.53
N ASP A 104 -14.33 4.10 2.76
CA ASP A 104 -14.72 4.77 4.01
C ASP A 104 -16.25 4.85 4.11
N TRP A 105 -16.95 5.23 3.03
CA TRP A 105 -18.42 5.20 2.99
C TRP A 105 -19.03 3.81 3.21
N ILE A 106 -18.40 2.76 2.69
CA ILE A 106 -18.84 1.38 2.97
C ILE A 106 -18.61 1.02 4.44
N THR A 107 -17.53 1.52 5.03
CA THR A 107 -17.24 1.33 6.45
C THR A 107 -18.26 2.02 7.33
N ASP A 108 -18.63 3.25 6.99
CA ASP A 108 -19.67 4.01 7.69
C ASP A 108 -21.02 3.30 7.55
N LEU A 109 -21.37 2.80 6.36
CA LEU A 109 -22.59 2.00 6.16
C LEU A 109 -22.59 0.75 7.04
N ILE A 110 -21.49 -0.01 7.09
CA ILE A 110 -21.39 -1.22 7.93
C ILE A 110 -21.51 -0.86 9.41
N GLN A 111 -20.87 0.23 9.84
CA GLN A 111 -20.96 0.69 11.21
C GLN A 111 -22.39 1.04 11.58
N GLU A 112 -23.12 1.74 10.69
CA GLU A 112 -24.51 2.06 10.95
C GLU A 112 -25.40 0.83 10.95
N ILE A 113 -25.18 -0.14 10.06
CA ILE A 113 -25.87 -1.42 10.11
C ILE A 113 -25.67 -2.09 11.48
N ASN A 114 -24.43 -2.19 11.95
CA ASN A 114 -24.10 -2.81 13.24
C ASN A 114 -24.72 -2.08 14.43
N ASN A 115 -24.63 -0.75 14.48
CA ASN A 115 -25.24 0.06 15.55
C ASN A 115 -26.73 -0.25 15.72
N LYS A 116 -27.44 -0.58 14.63
CA LYS A 116 -28.87 -0.88 14.65
C LYS A 116 -29.15 -2.32 15.02
N LEU A 117 -28.30 -3.24 14.58
CA LEU A 117 -28.36 -4.64 14.98
C LEU A 117 -28.22 -4.77 16.50
N ASP A 118 -27.28 -4.03 17.09
CA ASP A 118 -27.07 -4.00 18.54
C ASP A 118 -28.29 -3.44 19.31
N ASN A 119 -29.10 -2.59 18.66
CA ASN A 119 -30.33 -2.04 19.21
C ASN A 119 -31.57 -2.96 19.06
N ILE A 120 -31.45 -4.10 18.39
CA ILE A 120 -32.55 -5.05 18.18
C ILE A 120 -32.34 -6.25 19.11
N GLU A 121 -32.98 -6.22 20.27
CA GLU A 121 -33.06 -7.37 21.18
C GLU A 121 -33.82 -8.52 20.50
N ASP A 122 -33.08 -9.53 20.05
CA ASP A 122 -33.56 -10.87 19.66
C ASP A 122 -34.55 -10.94 18.48
N VAL A 123 -34.04 -10.72 17.26
CA VAL A 123 -34.79 -10.96 16.03
C VAL A 123 -33.95 -11.78 15.06
N ASN A 124 -34.53 -12.88 14.57
CA ASN A 124 -34.01 -13.73 13.50
C ASN A 124 -33.27 -12.91 12.41
N SER A 125 -31.99 -13.21 12.19
CA SER A 125 -31.06 -12.42 11.36
C SER A 125 -31.60 -12.10 9.96
N HIS A 126 -32.39 -13.00 9.37
CA HIS A 126 -33.01 -12.80 8.06
C HIS A 126 -34.10 -11.71 8.06
N VAL A 127 -34.88 -11.59 9.14
CA VAL A 127 -35.93 -10.55 9.26
C VAL A 127 -35.28 -9.19 9.45
N VAL A 128 -34.18 -9.15 10.20
CA VAL A 128 -33.42 -7.92 10.44
C VAL A 128 -32.72 -7.46 9.16
N TRP A 129 -32.08 -8.38 8.43
CA TRP A 129 -31.48 -8.09 7.14
C TRP A 129 -32.50 -7.55 6.14
N ASN A 130 -33.68 -8.17 6.02
CA ASN A 130 -34.73 -7.71 5.11
C ASN A 130 -35.21 -6.28 5.44
N LYS A 131 -35.31 -5.92 6.73
CA LYS A 131 -35.67 -4.56 7.14
C LYS A 131 -34.58 -3.55 6.77
N ILE A 132 -33.32 -3.88 7.05
CA ILE A 132 -32.17 -3.02 6.73
C ILE A 132 -32.07 -2.84 5.21
N ALA A 133 -32.11 -3.93 4.46
CA ALA A 133 -32.08 -3.93 3.00
C ALA A 133 -33.19 -3.07 2.39
N HIS A 134 -34.40 -3.14 2.95
CA HIS A 134 -35.52 -2.30 2.53
C HIS A 134 -35.30 -0.82 2.88
N GLU A 135 -34.82 -0.51 4.08
CA GLU A 135 -34.56 0.87 4.53
C GLU A 135 -33.47 1.54 3.68
N VAL A 136 -32.36 0.86 3.45
CA VAL A 136 -31.25 1.43 2.66
C VAL A 136 -31.41 1.18 1.15
N SER A 137 -32.54 0.58 0.74
CA SER A 137 -32.84 0.21 -0.65
C SER A 137 -31.72 -0.58 -1.35
N ILE A 138 -30.94 -1.36 -0.59
CA ILE A 138 -29.82 -2.17 -1.09
C ILE A 138 -30.24 -3.64 -1.16
N THR A 139 -29.93 -4.29 -2.27
CA THR A 139 -30.10 -5.73 -2.41
C THR A 139 -28.91 -6.48 -1.80
N LEU A 140 -29.06 -7.79 -1.57
CA LEU A 140 -27.96 -8.62 -1.09
C LEU A 140 -26.79 -8.62 -2.08
N ASP A 141 -27.05 -8.76 -3.38
CA ASP A 141 -26.02 -8.73 -4.43
C ASP A 141 -25.25 -7.40 -4.44
N GLU A 142 -25.97 -6.27 -4.31
CA GLU A 142 -25.34 -4.96 -4.22
C GLU A 142 -24.49 -4.81 -2.95
N PHE A 143 -24.93 -5.37 -1.83
CA PHE A 143 -24.16 -5.36 -0.59
C PHE A 143 -22.91 -6.24 -0.69
N GLU A 144 -23.02 -7.44 -1.28
CA GLU A 144 -21.87 -8.32 -1.54
C GLU A 144 -20.84 -7.63 -2.45
N LEU A 145 -21.30 -6.86 -3.46
CA LEU A 145 -20.43 -6.02 -4.28
C LEU A 145 -19.70 -4.97 -3.41
N LEU A 146 -20.39 -4.25 -2.54
CA LEU A 146 -19.74 -3.29 -1.63
C LEU A 146 -18.71 -3.98 -0.73
N MET A 147 -18.99 -5.17 -0.21
CA MET A 147 -18.03 -5.94 0.60
C MET A 147 -16.80 -6.34 -0.22
N ALA A 148 -16.99 -6.77 -1.47
CA ALA A 148 -15.90 -7.08 -2.38
C ALA A 148 -15.06 -5.84 -2.70
N LEU A 149 -15.68 -4.66 -2.82
CA LEU A 149 -14.96 -3.40 -2.99
C LEU A 149 -14.14 -3.05 -1.76
N LYS A 150 -14.74 -3.17 -0.56
CA LYS A 150 -14.09 -2.94 0.72
C LYS A 150 -12.90 -3.87 0.94
N TRP A 151 -13.01 -5.16 0.64
CA TRP A 151 -11.87 -6.09 0.77
C TRP A 151 -10.75 -5.85 -0.24
N LYS A 152 -11.06 -5.23 -1.38
CA LYS A 152 -10.06 -4.81 -2.37
C LYS A 152 -9.40 -3.48 -1.99
N SER A 153 -10.08 -2.67 -1.20
CA SER A 153 -9.49 -1.49 -0.57
C SER A 153 -8.47 -1.97 0.46
N ASN A 154 -7.21 -1.56 0.32
CA ASN A 154 -6.19 -1.94 1.28
C ASN A 154 -6.35 -1.05 2.53
N ASP A 155 -6.75 -1.64 3.66
CA ASP A 155 -6.92 -0.96 4.95
C ASP A 155 -5.66 -0.19 5.38
N GLU A 156 -4.47 -0.55 4.88
CA GLU A 156 -3.23 0.15 5.20
C GLU A 156 -3.10 1.53 4.51
N PHE A 157 -3.92 1.80 3.50
CA PHE A 157 -3.86 3.00 2.65
C PHE A 157 -5.06 3.92 2.83
N HIS A 158 -5.62 4.08 4.03
CA HIS A 158 -6.69 5.07 4.24
C HIS A 158 -6.27 6.49 3.80
N ILE A 159 -7.09 7.09 2.95
CA ILE A 159 -7.01 8.52 2.66
C ILE A 159 -7.91 9.20 3.68
N LYS A 160 -7.33 9.71 4.78
CA LYS A 160 -8.04 10.58 5.76
C LYS A 160 -8.43 11.95 5.16
N GLU A 161 -8.78 12.02 3.88
CA GLU A 161 -9.47 13.19 3.34
C GLU A 161 -10.95 12.95 3.55
N SER A 162 -11.52 13.64 4.54
CA SER A 162 -12.96 13.66 4.73
C SER A 162 -13.61 14.26 3.48
N GLN A 163 -14.37 13.45 2.76
CA GLN A 163 -15.19 13.90 1.65
C GLN A 163 -16.61 14.17 2.15
N THR A 164 -17.21 15.29 1.75
CA THR A 164 -18.62 15.53 2.00
C THR A 164 -19.49 14.66 1.10
N GLU A 165 -20.71 14.36 1.51
CA GLU A 165 -21.68 13.60 0.70
C GLU A 165 -21.89 14.23 -0.70
N ALA A 166 -22.04 15.55 -0.77
CA ALA A 166 -22.24 16.25 -2.04
C ALA A 166 -21.05 16.03 -2.99
N GLU A 167 -19.83 16.11 -2.47
CA GLU A 167 -18.61 15.81 -3.24
C GLU A 167 -18.55 14.33 -3.63
N ALA A 168 -18.94 13.41 -2.74
CA ALA A 168 -18.97 11.98 -3.02
C ALA A 168 -19.95 11.66 -4.16
N LEU A 169 -21.19 12.16 -4.08
CA LEU A 169 -22.19 11.97 -5.13
C LEU A 169 -21.83 12.65 -6.45
N GLU A 170 -21.22 13.84 -6.41
CA GLU A 170 -20.77 14.54 -7.61
C GLU A 170 -19.61 13.82 -8.31
N THR A 171 -18.72 13.19 -7.54
CA THR A 171 -17.59 12.43 -8.08
C THR A 171 -17.95 11.01 -8.51
N LEU A 172 -19.06 10.46 -8.00
CA LEU A 172 -19.64 9.16 -8.36
C LEU A 172 -20.38 9.20 -9.71
N LYS A 173 -19.65 9.57 -10.76
CA LYS A 173 -20.16 9.59 -12.15
C LYS A 173 -19.81 8.29 -12.87
N PRO A 174 -20.73 7.69 -13.65
CA PRO A 174 -20.45 6.47 -14.42
C PRO A 174 -19.26 6.63 -15.36
N GLU A 175 -19.07 7.81 -15.95
CA GLU A 175 -17.93 8.08 -16.85
C GLU A 175 -16.58 8.11 -16.10
N SER A 176 -16.61 8.33 -14.79
CA SER A 176 -15.43 8.30 -13.93
C SER A 176 -15.05 6.89 -13.48
N PHE A 177 -15.99 5.94 -13.56
CA PHE A 177 -15.93 4.59 -12.99
C PHE A 177 -15.98 3.50 -14.07
N SER A 178 -15.30 3.66 -15.21
CA SER A 178 -15.47 2.76 -16.37
C SER A 178 -15.28 1.26 -16.06
N GLU A 179 -14.34 0.90 -15.18
CA GLU A 179 -14.08 -0.49 -14.76
C GLU A 179 -14.80 -0.88 -13.46
N LEU A 180 -15.37 0.10 -12.76
CA LEU A 180 -16.05 -0.05 -11.47
C LEU A 180 -17.54 0.34 -11.57
N GLN A 181 -18.08 0.33 -12.78
CA GLN A 181 -19.41 0.85 -13.08
C GLN A 181 -20.51 0.09 -12.33
N CYS A 182 -20.29 -1.21 -12.07
CA CYS A 182 -21.18 -2.04 -11.27
C CYS A 182 -21.27 -1.62 -9.80
N PHE A 183 -20.32 -0.82 -9.29
CA PHE A 183 -20.34 -0.31 -7.92
C PHE A 183 -21.04 1.05 -7.79
N VAL A 184 -21.31 1.75 -8.89
CA VAL A 184 -21.86 3.12 -8.87
C VAL A 184 -23.21 3.19 -8.16
N GLU A 185 -24.18 2.36 -8.55
CA GLU A 185 -25.50 2.36 -7.89
C GLU A 185 -25.44 1.85 -6.43
N PRO A 186 -24.75 0.73 -6.12
CA PRO A 186 -24.53 0.32 -4.73
C PRO A 186 -23.93 1.42 -3.85
N LEU A 187 -22.89 2.12 -4.33
CA LEU A 187 -22.23 3.19 -3.59
C LEU A 187 -23.13 4.40 -3.40
N ARG A 188 -23.91 4.77 -4.42
CA ARG A 188 -24.89 5.85 -4.32
C ARG A 188 -25.89 5.59 -3.20
N LYS A 189 -26.41 4.37 -3.14
CA LYS A 189 -27.33 3.93 -2.08
C LYS A 189 -26.65 3.95 -0.72
N ALA A 190 -25.41 3.46 -0.62
CA ALA A 190 -24.62 3.49 0.61
C ALA A 190 -24.40 4.92 1.14
N ILE A 191 -23.96 5.84 0.29
CA ILE A 191 -23.70 7.25 0.64
C ILE A 191 -24.99 7.92 1.13
N ASN A 192 -26.10 7.72 0.41
CA ASN A 192 -27.40 8.24 0.82
C ASN A 192 -27.86 7.66 2.16
N ALA A 193 -27.66 6.35 2.39
CA ALA A 193 -28.04 5.70 3.64
C ALA A 193 -27.26 6.26 4.84
N VAL A 194 -25.97 6.59 4.67
CA VAL A 194 -25.14 7.20 5.71
C VAL A 194 -25.56 8.65 6.01
N LYS A 195 -25.88 9.45 4.98
CA LYS A 195 -26.32 10.86 5.15
C LYS A 195 -27.49 10.99 6.10
N PHE A 196 -28.50 10.16 5.88
CA PHE A 196 -29.81 10.50 6.37
C PHE A 196 -29.95 10.29 7.88
N GLY A 197 -29.18 9.39 8.49
CA GLY A 197 -29.60 8.83 9.79
C GLY A 197 -31.05 8.29 9.76
N GLU A 198 -31.73 8.26 8.61
CA GLU A 198 -33.13 7.86 8.37
C GLU A 198 -33.21 6.34 8.26
N ILE A 199 -32.55 5.70 9.18
CA ILE A 199 -33.18 4.54 9.77
C ILE A 199 -34.13 5.03 10.87
N ILE A 200 -33.85 6.19 11.46
CA ILE A 200 -34.74 6.79 12.42
C ILE A 200 -35.95 7.33 11.67
N SER A 201 -37.00 6.50 11.55
CA SER A 201 -38.42 6.90 11.66
C SER A 201 -39.43 5.75 11.62
N CYS A 202 -39.10 4.55 11.12
CA CYS A 202 -40.14 3.51 10.95
C CYS A 202 -40.34 2.58 12.16
N LEU A 203 -39.41 2.51 13.12
CA LEU A 203 -39.57 1.65 14.31
C LEU A 203 -40.44 2.26 15.42
N TYR A 204 -40.63 3.58 15.44
CA TYR A 204 -41.51 4.23 16.43
C TYR A 204 -42.99 4.30 16.02
N ILE A 205 -43.35 3.90 14.79
CA ILE A 205 -44.73 4.01 14.29
C ILE A 205 -45.54 2.70 14.47
N PHE A 206 -44.89 1.59 14.88
CA PHE A 206 -45.57 0.28 15.00
C PHE A 206 -45.47 -0.43 16.36
N LEU A 207 -44.99 0.24 17.42
CA LEU A 207 -45.29 -0.22 18.77
C LEU A 207 -46.71 0.27 19.12
N PRO A 208 -47.69 -0.63 19.35
CA PRO A 208 -48.97 -0.19 19.86
C PRO A 208 -48.72 0.46 21.22
N ILE A 209 -49.10 1.74 21.33
CA ILE A 209 -49.29 2.43 22.61
C ILE A 209 -50.23 1.54 23.43
N ARG A 210 -49.66 0.74 24.34
CA ARG A 210 -50.42 0.16 25.45
C ARG A 210 -50.67 1.32 26.41
N ALA A 211 -51.80 1.98 26.20
CA ALA A 211 -52.42 2.80 27.22
C ALA A 211 -52.63 1.93 28.48
N PHE A 212 -52.04 2.36 29.58
CA PHE A 212 -52.50 2.05 30.94
C PHE A 212 -53.29 3.26 31.44
#